data_AF-A0A183D3N5-F1
#
_entry.id   AF-A0A183D3N5-F1
#
_cell.length_a   1.000
_cell.length_b   1.000
_cell.length_c   1.000
_cell.angle_alpha   90.00
_cell.angle_beta   90.00
_cell.angle_gamma   90.00
#
_symmetry.space_group_name_H-M   'P 1'
#
loop_
_entity.id
_entity.type
_entity.pdbx_description
1 polymer ?
#
loop_
_entity_poly.entity_id
_entity_poly.type
_entity_poly.pdbx_seq_one_letter_code
_entity_poly.pdbx_strand_id
1 'polypeptide(L)'
;MLFANAAANRSGRGGAWEEAIILLQDSVRYVFLSGRIPNARQFADWVVSLHDQPVHVICTDYRPVPLQHFLYPAGTSGLYEIVNIKGVFRQDKFTEAMNALSRVGDAGRSVSKRKKGVSAGML
;
A
#
# COMPACT_ATOMS: atom_id res chain seq x y z
N MET A 1 -4.82 -10.74 -22.48
CA MET A 1 -4.04 -10.03 -21.46
C MET A 1 -5.04 -9.38 -20.51
N LEU A 2 -5.28 -9.98 -19.34
CA LEU A 2 -6.26 -9.51 -18.36
C LEU A 2 -5.52 -8.97 -17.11
N PHE A 3 -5.86 -7.74 -16.71
CA PHE A 3 -5.28 -7.06 -15.54
C PHE A 3 -6.07 -7.40 -14.28
N ALA A 4 -5.58 -8.32 -13.44
CA ALA A 4 -6.32 -8.82 -12.28
C ALA A 4 -6.28 -7.91 -11.03
N ASN A 5 -5.41 -6.90 -10.95
CA ASN A 5 -5.10 -6.27 -9.65
C ASN A 5 -5.83 -4.93 -9.39
N ALA A 6 -5.72 -3.95 -10.30
CA ALA A 6 -6.27 -2.61 -10.05
C ALA A 6 -7.75 -2.43 -10.46
N ALA A 7 -8.25 -3.26 -11.37
CA ALA A 7 -9.63 -3.18 -11.86
C ALA A 7 -10.63 -3.96 -10.97
N ALA A 8 -10.19 -5.08 -10.38
CA ALA A 8 -11.04 -5.97 -9.59
C ALA A 8 -11.55 -5.34 -8.28
N ASN A 9 -10.76 -4.46 -7.63
CA ASN A 9 -11.10 -3.87 -6.33
C ASN A 9 -11.71 -2.45 -6.42
N ARG A 10 -12.13 -1.99 -7.61
CA ARG A 10 -12.92 -0.75 -7.74
C ARG A 10 -14.40 -1.10 -7.79
N SER A 11 -15.14 -0.63 -6.79
CA SER A 11 -16.61 -0.69 -6.69
C SER A 11 -17.26 -0.23 -8.00
N GLY A 12 -17.66 -1.18 -8.85
CA GLY A 12 -18.33 -0.93 -10.13
C GLY A 12 -17.71 -1.56 -11.38
N ARG A 13 -16.53 -2.20 -11.32
CA ARG A 13 -15.89 -2.87 -12.48
C ARG A 13 -15.37 -4.29 -12.22
N GLY A 14 -15.72 -4.87 -11.06
CA GLY A 14 -15.24 -6.17 -10.61
C GLY A 14 -15.80 -7.38 -11.38
N GLY A 15 -16.97 -7.30 -12.00
CA GLY A 15 -17.58 -8.47 -12.68
C GLY A 15 -17.10 -8.71 -14.12
N ALA A 16 -16.76 -7.64 -14.85
CA ALA A 16 -16.49 -7.75 -16.29
C ALA A 16 -15.25 -8.59 -16.64
N TRP A 17 -14.24 -8.65 -15.75
CA TRP A 17 -13.07 -9.49 -15.97
C TRP A 17 -13.35 -10.97 -15.66
N GLU A 18 -14.21 -11.26 -14.68
CA GLU A 18 -14.66 -12.62 -14.36
C GLU A 18 -15.51 -13.18 -15.50
N GLU A 19 -16.51 -12.42 -15.95
CA GLU A 19 -17.37 -12.76 -17.08
C GLU A 19 -16.54 -13.02 -18.35
N ALA A 20 -15.54 -12.19 -18.62
CA ALA A 20 -14.66 -12.38 -19.77
C ALA A 20 -13.85 -13.67 -19.69
N ILE A 21 -13.42 -14.10 -18.49
CA ILE A 21 -12.71 -15.38 -18.32
C ILE A 21 -13.68 -16.54 -18.54
N ILE A 22 -14.84 -16.51 -17.87
CA ILE A 22 -15.86 -17.56 -17.95
C ILE A 22 -16.33 -17.79 -19.40
N LEU A 23 -16.46 -16.73 -20.20
CA LEU A 23 -17.00 -16.80 -21.57
C LEU A 23 -15.95 -17.14 -22.65
N LEU A 24 -14.67 -17.24 -22.31
CA LEU A 24 -13.61 -17.56 -23.28
C LEU A 24 -13.62 -19.05 -23.67
N GLN A 25 -13.28 -19.35 -24.91
CA GLN A 25 -13.16 -20.72 -25.42
C GLN A 25 -11.89 -21.41 -24.90
N ASP A 26 -11.99 -22.72 -24.62
CA ASP A 26 -10.89 -23.54 -24.08
C ASP A 26 -9.73 -23.74 -25.07
N SER A 27 -9.87 -23.37 -26.35
CA SER A 27 -8.76 -23.44 -27.31
C SER A 27 -7.73 -22.31 -27.13
N VAL A 28 -8.07 -21.27 -26.36
CA VAL A 28 -7.25 -20.07 -26.19
C VAL A 28 -6.26 -20.26 -25.03
N ARG A 29 -5.05 -19.69 -25.17
CA ARG A 29 -4.06 -19.63 -24.10
C ARG A 29 -4.08 -18.28 -23.40
N TYR A 30 -3.98 -18.29 -22.07
CA TYR A 30 -4.07 -17.09 -21.25
C TYR A 30 -2.71 -16.57 -20.82
N VAL A 31 -2.60 -15.24 -20.76
CA VAL A 31 -1.49 -14.55 -20.08
C VAL A 31 -2.11 -13.49 -19.17
N PHE A 32 -1.92 -13.69 -17.86
CA PHE A 32 -2.38 -12.80 -16.80
C PHE A 32 -1.21 -11.98 -16.27
N LEU A 33 -1.35 -10.66 -16.26
CA LEU A 33 -0.35 -9.74 -15.72
C LEU A 33 -0.96 -9.00 -14.53
N SER A 34 -0.39 -9.19 -13.36
CA SER A 34 -0.84 -8.58 -12.11
C SER A 34 0.34 -7.99 -11.33
N GLY A 35 0.06 -6.96 -10.52
CA GLY A 35 0.97 -6.61 -9.43
C GLY A 35 0.97 -7.71 -8.35
N ARG A 36 1.82 -7.59 -7.32
CA ARG A 36 1.87 -8.59 -6.23
C ARG A 36 0.48 -8.81 -5.61
N ILE A 37 0.00 -10.05 -5.68
CA ILE A 37 -1.23 -10.53 -5.03
C ILE A 37 -0.89 -11.76 -4.18
N PRO A 38 -1.33 -11.84 -2.92
CA PRO A 38 -0.98 -12.96 -2.04
C PRO A 38 -1.70 -14.26 -2.43
N ASN A 39 -2.84 -14.17 -3.11
CA ASN A 39 -3.71 -15.28 -3.48
C ASN A 39 -3.55 -15.72 -4.96
N ALA A 40 -2.39 -15.50 -5.58
CA ALA A 40 -2.14 -15.85 -6.98
C ALA A 40 -2.43 -17.34 -7.30
N ARG A 41 -2.15 -18.23 -6.35
CA ARG A 41 -2.40 -19.67 -6.49
C ARG A 41 -3.89 -19.99 -6.61
N GLN A 42 -4.70 -19.42 -5.71
CA GLN A 42 -6.16 -19.63 -5.72
C GLN A 42 -6.78 -19.16 -7.03
N PHE A 43 -6.29 -18.04 -7.56
CA PHE A 43 -6.72 -17.55 -8.87
C PHE A 43 -6.37 -18.55 -9.99
N ALA A 44 -5.15 -19.09 -10.01
CA ALA A 44 -4.75 -20.07 -11.01
C ALA A 44 -5.58 -21.36 -10.89
N ASP A 45 -5.78 -21.87 -9.68
CA ASP A 45 -6.58 -23.08 -9.44
C ASP A 45 -8.04 -22.89 -9.90
N TRP A 46 -8.61 -21.70 -9.71
CA TRP A 46 -9.94 -21.35 -10.22
C TRP A 46 -9.98 -21.33 -11.76
N VAL A 47 -8.99 -20.73 -12.43
CA VAL A 47 -8.93 -20.75 -13.91
C VAL A 47 -8.76 -22.17 -14.45
N VAL A 48 -7.95 -23.00 -13.79
CA VAL A 48 -7.80 -24.43 -14.13
C VAL A 48 -9.15 -25.13 -14.02
N SER A 49 -9.93 -24.85 -12.98
CA SER A 49 -11.26 -25.47 -12.80
C SER A 49 -12.29 -25.07 -13.85
N LEU A 50 -12.12 -23.92 -14.51
CA LEU A 50 -13.04 -23.43 -15.55
C LEU A 50 -12.73 -23.98 -16.94
N HIS A 51 -11.45 -24.08 -17.30
CA HIS A 51 -11.04 -24.39 -18.69
C HIS A 51 -10.25 -25.71 -18.83
N ASP A 52 -10.04 -26.46 -17.74
CA ASP A 52 -9.28 -27.71 -17.68
C ASP A 52 -7.88 -27.62 -18.32
N GLN A 53 -7.22 -26.46 -18.14
CA GLN A 53 -5.88 -26.19 -18.67
C GLN A 53 -4.88 -25.94 -17.55
N PRO A 54 -3.62 -26.39 -17.67
CA PRO A 54 -2.58 -26.09 -16.69
C PRO A 54 -2.25 -24.58 -16.71
N VAL A 55 -2.33 -23.95 -15.53
CA VAL A 55 -1.97 -22.55 -15.32
C VAL A 55 -0.73 -22.45 -14.43
N HIS A 56 0.29 -21.76 -14.92
CA HIS A 56 1.55 -21.56 -14.19
C HIS A 56 1.56 -20.21 -13.48
N VAL A 57 1.92 -20.21 -12.20
CA VAL A 57 2.07 -19.00 -11.38
C VAL A 57 3.55 -18.68 -11.22
N ILE A 58 3.96 -17.52 -11.73
CA ILE A 58 5.32 -17.00 -11.58
C ILE A 58 5.22 -15.73 -10.73
N CYS A 59 5.78 -15.78 -9.53
CA CYS A 59 5.84 -14.64 -8.61
C CYS A 59 7.29 -14.18 -8.44
N THR A 60 7.49 -12.87 -8.36
CA THR A 60 8.81 -12.30 -8.06
C THR A 60 8.66 -11.09 -7.14
N ASP A 61 9.57 -11.00 -6.18
CA ASP A 61 9.75 -9.84 -5.30
C ASP A 61 10.83 -8.89 -5.82
N TYR A 62 11.43 -9.21 -6.96
CA TYR A 62 12.46 -8.40 -7.58
C TYR A 62 11.91 -7.03 -7.99
N ARG A 63 12.60 -5.98 -7.56
CA ARG A 63 12.38 -4.61 -8.02
C ARG A 63 13.65 -4.11 -8.73
N PRO A 64 13.57 -3.76 -10.03
CA PRO A 64 14.72 -3.23 -10.77
C PRO A 64 15.30 -1.95 -10.16
N VAL A 65 14.43 -1.10 -9.58
CA VAL A 65 14.82 0.11 -8.85
C VAL A 65 14.50 -0.12 -7.37
N PRO A 66 15.52 -0.28 -6.50
CA PRO A 66 15.32 -0.39 -5.06
C PRO A 66 14.64 0.85 -4.49
N LEU A 67 13.76 0.65 -3.49
CA LEU A 67 13.02 1.74 -2.86
C LEU A 67 13.57 2.05 -1.47
N GLN A 68 13.66 3.33 -1.16
CA GLN A 68 13.84 3.84 0.21
C GLN A 68 12.54 4.46 0.68
N HIS A 69 12.19 4.24 1.95
CA HIS A 69 10.99 4.81 2.53
C HIS A 69 11.38 5.81 3.60
N PHE A 70 10.86 7.03 3.49
CA PHE A 70 11.10 8.11 4.43
C PHE A 70 9.79 8.51 5.12
N LEU A 71 9.88 8.89 6.40
CA LEU A 71 8.82 9.61 7.09
C LEU A 71 9.14 11.10 7.12
N TYR A 72 8.11 11.90 6.89
CA TYR A 72 8.12 13.35 7.07
C TYR A 72 7.02 13.74 8.07
N PRO A 73 7.33 13.77 9.38
CA PRO A 73 6.34 14.15 10.39
C PRO A 73 5.95 15.62 10.25
N ALA A 74 4.64 15.88 10.23
CA ALA A 74 4.11 17.23 10.07
C ALA A 74 4.60 18.17 11.20
N GLY A 75 5.03 19.38 10.82
CA GLY A 75 5.56 20.39 11.74
C GLY A 75 6.97 20.11 12.25
N THR A 76 7.65 19.10 11.69
CA THR A 76 9.10 18.91 11.82
C THR A 76 9.79 19.25 10.50
N SER A 77 11.11 19.47 10.52
CA SER A 77 11.93 19.76 9.33
C SER A 77 12.75 18.55 8.85
N GLY A 78 12.58 17.37 9.47
CA GLY A 78 13.42 16.19 9.24
C GLY A 78 12.77 15.12 8.38
N LEU A 79 13.54 14.56 7.44
CA LEU A 79 13.23 13.30 6.75
C LEU A 79 13.91 12.14 7.47
N TYR A 80 13.15 11.12 7.84
CA TYR A 80 13.64 9.96 8.57
C TYR A 80 13.58 8.72 7.68
N GLU A 81 14.74 8.17 7.28
CA GLU A 81 14.80 6.92 6.51
C GLU A 81 14.35 5.74 7.39
N ILE A 82 13.17 5.21 7.14
CA ILE A 82 12.59 4.09 7.91
C ILE A 82 12.79 2.73 7.24
N VAL A 83 13.01 2.70 5.93
CA VAL A 83 13.35 1.47 5.20
C VAL A 83 14.45 1.81 4.20
N ASN A 84 15.57 1.12 4.30
CA ASN A 84 16.70 1.33 3.39
C ASN A 84 16.51 0.61 2.05
N ILE A 85 17.43 0.83 1.10
CA ILE A 85 17.42 0.15 -0.22
C ILE A 85 17.48 -1.38 -0.14
N LYS A 86 17.91 -1.94 0.99
CA LYS A 86 17.97 -3.40 1.23
C LYS A 86 16.65 -3.95 1.78
N GLY A 87 15.63 -3.10 1.95
CA GLY A 87 14.35 -3.48 2.53
C GLY A 87 14.39 -3.69 4.06
N VAL A 88 15.48 -3.29 4.73
CA VAL A 88 15.60 -3.43 6.18
C VAL A 88 14.90 -2.26 6.87
N PHE A 89 13.98 -2.60 7.76
CA PHE A 89 13.26 -1.62 8.58
C PHE A 89 14.16 -1.07 9.71
N ARG A 90 14.18 0.26 9.83
CA ARG A 90 14.97 1.04 10.78
C ARG A 90 14.07 1.52 11.92
N GLN A 91 13.89 0.65 12.91
CA GLN A 91 13.06 0.94 14.09
C GLN A 91 13.54 2.16 14.86
N ASP A 92 14.86 2.37 14.92
CA ASP A 92 15.50 3.53 15.54
C ASP A 92 15.02 4.84 14.92
N LYS A 93 15.04 4.93 13.59
CA LYS A 93 14.59 6.11 12.84
C LYS A 93 13.09 6.31 12.88
N PHE A 94 12.33 5.21 12.91
CA PHE A 94 10.88 5.27 13.10
C PHE A 94 10.53 5.86 14.48
N THR A 95 11.15 5.37 15.55
CA THR A 95 10.91 5.87 16.90
C THR A 95 11.36 7.33 17.05
N GLU A 96 12.48 7.72 16.44
CA GLU A 96 12.94 9.11 16.38
C GLU A 96 11.89 10.03 15.71
N ALA A 97 11.35 9.62 14.55
CA ALA A 97 10.31 10.35 13.83
C ALA A 97 9.02 10.52 14.65
N MET A 98 8.59 9.47 15.35
CA MET A 98 7.40 9.50 16.21
C MET A 98 7.59 10.40 17.43
N ASN A 99 8.77 10.40 18.04
CA ASN A 99 9.12 11.31 19.13
C ASN A 99 9.20 12.78 18.67
N ALA A 100 9.66 13.03 17.44
CA ALA A 100 9.65 14.36 16.88
C ALA A 100 8.22 14.88 16.65
N LEU A 101 7.32 14.01 16.17
CA LEU A 101 5.91 14.35 15.98
C LEU A 101 5.19 14.69 17.30
N SER A 102 5.44 13.94 18.38
CA SER A 102 4.79 14.17 19.67
C SER A 102 5.19 15.52 20.29
N ARG A 103 6.48 15.90 20.19
CA ARG A 103 6.98 17.21 20.65
C ARG A 103 6.28 18.39 19.98
N VAL A 104 6.01 18.29 18.69
CA VAL A 104 5.27 19.32 17.94
C VAL A 104 3.81 19.40 18.41
N GLY A 105 3.17 18.25 18.64
CA GLY A 105 1.82 18.18 19.18
C GLY A 105 1.69 18.82 20.57
N ASP A 106 2.66 18.60 21.46
CA ASP A 106 2.70 19.20 22.79
C ASP A 106 2.96 20.70 22.76
N ALA A 107 3.86 21.17 21.88
CA ALA A 107 4.09 22.59 21.64
C ALA A 107 2.80 23.30 21.18
N GLY A 108 2.05 22.72 20.24
CA GLY A 108 0.77 23.26 19.76
C GLY A 108 -0.32 23.31 20.84
N ARG A 109 -0.39 22.31 21.73
CA ARG A 109 -1.31 22.29 22.88
C ARG A 109 -0.96 23.35 23.93
N SER A 110 0.32 23.58 24.21
CA SER A 110 0.75 24.57 25.20
C SER A 110 0.40 26.01 24.80
N VAL A 111 0.51 26.35 23.50
CA VAL A 111 0.15 27.66 22.95
C VAL A 111 -1.37 27.91 23.04
N SER A 112 -2.19 26.89 22.76
CA SER A 112 -3.65 26.99 22.89
C SER A 112 -4.11 27.19 24.33
N LYS A 113 -3.41 26.60 25.32
CA LYS A 113 -3.75 26.75 26.74
C LYS A 113 -3.40 28.14 27.29
N ARG A 114 -2.32 28.77 26.78
CA ARG A 114 -1.91 30.13 27.18
C ARG A 114 -2.87 31.22 26.71
N LYS A 115 -3.51 31.06 25.53
CA LYS A 115 -4.53 32.02 25.03
C LYS A 115 -5.84 32.00 25.83
N LYS A 116 -6.22 30.89 26.47
CA LYS A 116 -7.43 30.82 27.33
C LYS A 116 -7.29 31.50 28.70
N GLY A 117 -6.07 31.85 29.13
CA GLY A 117 -5.82 32.47 30.44
C GLY A 117 -5.68 34.00 30.42
N VAL A 118 -5.65 34.64 29.25
CA VAL A 118 -5.36 36.09 29.12
C VAL A 118 -6.64 36.95 28.98
N SER A 119 -7.84 36.35 28.93
CA SER A 119 -9.10 37.10 28.81
C SER A 119 -9.87 37.30 30.13
N ALA A 120 -9.28 37.03 31.29
CA ALA A 120 -9.98 37.12 32.59
C ALA A 120 -9.44 38.23 33.52
N GLY A 121 -8.73 39.22 32.99
CA GLY A 121 -8.15 40.28 33.82
C GLY A 121 -7.75 41.52 33.03
N MET A 122 -8.71 42.16 32.35
CA MET A 122 -8.56 43.56 31.96
C MET A 122 -9.95 44.18 31.76
N LEU A 123 -10.39 44.87 32.82
CA LEU A 123 -11.51 45.83 32.93
C LEU A 123 -12.93 45.25 32.86
#